data_AF-A0A7M2CBT3-F1
#
_entry.id   AF-A0A7M2CBT3-F1
#
_cell.length_a   1.000
_cell.length_b   1.000
_cell.length_c   1.000
_cell.angle_alpha   90.00
_cell.angle_beta   90.00
_cell.angle_gamma   90.00
#
_symmetry.space_group_name_H-M   'P 1'
#
loop_
_entity.id
_entity.type
_entity.pdbx_description
1 polymer ?
#
loop_
_entity_poly.entity_id
_entity_poly.type
_entity_poly.pdbx_seq_one_letter_code
_entity_poly.pdbx_strand_id
1 'polypeptide(L)'
;MNATPTLEMLDPNTLTVDTNVRKETGLTKEFVASIKEHGVLVPVVAHRTEDGTVHVLMGQRRTFGAIEAGAATIPVLVGATPEEAERLATQVVENDHRSGLTDGDRAEAFHQMALLGVSASVIARKMGAKKAVVETALKVKANATAAQALDQGLTLEQSAVIEEFADDAEAVAVLERLATENPGNFAHRAQRLRDERKNNAMLAEACAEAAAKGLIVLEEDPGYYDYKGAAATISALTTAEGERLSEADADAVYIGVGYSGVVTRFAVADWKARGLRKDGKAPAGGMTDEEKAARREVIENNKAMDSAEVVRRDFVKTLLARKALPKNAQKFIAHTIAHSSYILTKALNKTELTADLLGTGTGYGEFTSYVDKPTTKPETVTLATMITAYEANIDRTSWRNRSSDTRYYLTQLTAWGYVDRTKRVG
;
A
#
# COMPACT_ATOMS: atom_id res chain seq x y z
N MET A 1 -33.03 2.47 46.66
CA MET A 1 -32.65 2.57 48.09
C MET A 1 -31.35 1.81 48.23
N ASN A 2 -30.24 2.48 48.58
CA ASN A 2 -28.96 1.78 48.74
C ASN A 2 -28.98 1.02 50.06
N ALA A 3 -29.37 -0.24 50.03
CA ALA A 3 -29.27 -1.13 51.18
C ALA A 3 -27.80 -1.29 51.55
N THR A 4 -27.47 -1.08 52.83
CA THR A 4 -26.13 -1.34 53.36
C THR A 4 -25.83 -2.82 53.19
N PRO A 5 -24.71 -3.20 52.55
CA PRO A 5 -24.39 -4.60 52.32
C PRO A 5 -24.14 -5.34 53.66
N THR A 6 -24.67 -6.55 53.80
CA THR A 6 -24.54 -7.42 54.98
C THR A 6 -23.64 -8.60 54.69
N LEU A 7 -22.76 -8.98 55.63
CA LEU A 7 -21.96 -10.20 55.53
C LEU A 7 -22.72 -11.37 56.16
N GLU A 8 -23.04 -12.39 55.37
CA GLU A 8 -23.79 -13.59 55.74
C GLU A 8 -22.95 -14.85 55.48
N MET A 9 -23.07 -15.88 56.32
CA MET A 9 -22.48 -17.20 56.07
C MET A 9 -23.52 -18.11 55.43
N LEU A 10 -23.37 -18.43 54.15
CA LEU A 10 -24.37 -19.15 53.37
C LEU A 10 -23.80 -20.46 52.81
N ASP A 11 -24.65 -21.49 52.67
CA ASP A 11 -24.29 -22.73 51.98
C ASP A 11 -24.06 -22.43 50.49
N PRO A 12 -22.87 -22.70 49.93
CA PRO A 12 -22.58 -22.38 48.54
C PRO A 12 -23.50 -23.09 47.53
N ASN A 13 -24.13 -24.21 47.91
CA ASN A 13 -25.09 -24.93 47.06
C ASN A 13 -26.45 -24.22 46.94
N THR A 14 -26.74 -23.27 47.82
CA THR A 14 -27.98 -22.48 47.81
C THR A 14 -27.87 -21.19 47.00
N LEU A 15 -26.68 -20.88 46.50
CA LEU A 15 -26.40 -19.67 45.72
C LEU A 15 -26.68 -19.91 44.23
N THR A 16 -27.44 -19.01 43.61
CA THR A 16 -27.63 -19.00 42.16
C THR A 16 -26.48 -18.27 41.48
N VAL A 17 -25.87 -18.89 40.47
CA VAL A 17 -24.84 -18.25 39.65
C VAL A 17 -25.43 -18.00 38.27
N ASP A 18 -25.71 -16.73 37.96
CA ASP A 18 -26.24 -16.32 36.65
C ASP A 18 -25.21 -16.47 35.53
N THR A 19 -25.67 -16.37 34.28
CA THR A 19 -24.81 -16.36 33.09
C THR A 19 -23.76 -15.25 33.22
N ASN A 20 -22.48 -15.63 33.12
CA ASN A 20 -21.34 -14.71 33.18
C ASN A 20 -20.84 -14.42 31.76
N VAL A 21 -20.31 -13.21 31.57
CA VAL A 21 -19.65 -12.80 30.33
C VAL A 21 -18.46 -13.71 29.98
N ARG A 22 -17.76 -14.24 30.99
CA ARG A 22 -16.67 -15.19 30.78
C ARG A 22 -17.21 -16.62 30.63
N LYS A 23 -16.95 -17.26 29.48
CA LYS A 23 -17.38 -18.64 29.20
C LYS A 23 -16.66 -19.69 30.07
N GLU A 24 -15.39 -19.48 30.42
CA GLU A 24 -14.59 -20.43 31.21
C GLU A 24 -14.24 -19.93 32.62
N THR A 25 -14.53 -20.73 33.65
CA THR A 25 -14.25 -20.40 35.05
C THR A 25 -12.83 -20.78 35.50
N GLY A 26 -12.18 -21.78 34.88
CA GLY A 26 -10.78 -22.14 35.17
C GLY A 26 -10.53 -22.56 36.63
N LEU A 27 -11.20 -23.62 37.10
CA LEU A 27 -10.97 -24.23 38.41
C LEU A 27 -9.79 -25.21 38.33
N THR A 28 -8.75 -24.99 39.14
CA THR A 28 -7.61 -25.91 39.24
C THR A 28 -7.69 -26.71 40.54
N LYS A 29 -7.08 -27.91 40.55
CA LYS A 29 -7.08 -28.77 41.73
C LYS A 29 -6.41 -28.10 42.94
N GLU A 30 -5.35 -27.33 42.70
CA GLU A 30 -4.63 -26.58 43.74
C GLU A 30 -5.51 -25.50 44.37
N PHE A 31 -6.35 -24.83 43.57
CA PHE A 31 -7.28 -23.82 44.05
C PHE A 31 -8.37 -24.43 44.94
N VAL A 32 -8.95 -25.55 44.52
CA VAL A 32 -9.95 -26.28 45.32
C VAL A 32 -9.34 -26.81 46.62
N ALA A 33 -8.11 -27.35 46.57
CA ALA A 33 -7.38 -27.77 47.76
C ALA A 33 -7.12 -26.61 48.73
N SER A 34 -6.76 -25.43 48.22
CA SER A 34 -6.59 -24.22 49.03
C SER A 34 -7.89 -23.79 49.72
N ILE A 35 -9.03 -23.83 49.03
CA ILE A 35 -10.34 -23.55 49.64
C ILE A 35 -10.68 -24.59 50.71
N LYS A 36 -10.35 -25.87 50.48
CA LYS A 36 -10.60 -26.92 51.46
C LYS A 36 -9.79 -26.71 52.75
N GLU A 37 -8.57 -26.19 52.65
CA GLU A 37 -7.67 -26.01 53.79
C GLU A 37 -7.85 -24.67 54.52
N HIS A 38 -8.13 -23.59 53.78
CA HIS A 38 -8.20 -22.24 54.33
C HIS A 38 -9.60 -21.61 54.29
N GLY A 39 -10.56 -22.27 53.66
CA GLY A 39 -11.88 -21.70 53.39
C GLY A 39 -11.83 -20.59 52.33
N VAL A 40 -12.98 -19.95 52.12
CA VAL A 40 -13.09 -18.79 51.23
C VAL A 40 -12.69 -17.52 52.00
N LEU A 41 -11.45 -17.04 51.78
CA LEU A 41 -10.88 -15.92 52.53
C LEU A 41 -11.46 -14.55 52.14
N VAL A 42 -11.82 -14.37 50.87
CA VAL A 42 -12.43 -13.13 50.37
C VAL A 42 -13.92 -13.41 50.15
N PRO A 43 -14.85 -12.64 50.74
CA PRO A 43 -16.28 -12.87 50.58
C PRO A 43 -16.76 -12.84 49.13
N VAL A 44 -17.73 -13.71 48.80
CA VAL A 44 -18.48 -13.66 47.54
C VAL A 44 -19.44 -12.48 47.60
N VAL A 45 -19.58 -11.69 46.53
CA VAL A 45 -20.55 -10.59 46.50
C VAL A 45 -21.81 -11.08 45.81
N ALA A 46 -22.98 -10.85 46.41
CA ALA A 46 -24.26 -11.31 45.91
C ALA A 46 -25.36 -10.25 46.14
N HIS A 47 -26.52 -10.48 45.53
CA HIS A 47 -27.75 -9.75 45.85
C HIS A 47 -28.89 -10.73 46.11
N ARG A 48 -29.92 -10.26 46.82
CA ARG A 48 -31.11 -11.05 47.13
C ARG A 48 -32.28 -10.62 46.27
N THR A 49 -32.85 -11.54 45.51
CA THR A 49 -34.03 -11.32 44.67
C THR A 49 -35.32 -11.28 45.51
N GLU A 50 -36.42 -10.82 44.91
CA GLU A 50 -37.71 -10.67 45.63
C GLU A 50 -38.27 -11.99 46.17
N ASP A 51 -37.93 -13.11 45.53
CA ASP A 51 -38.27 -14.48 45.95
C ASP A 51 -37.37 -15.03 47.07
N GLY A 52 -36.38 -14.24 47.53
CA GLY A 52 -35.46 -14.60 48.61
C GLY A 52 -34.20 -15.35 48.16
N THR A 53 -34.09 -15.69 46.88
CA THR A 53 -32.93 -16.38 46.31
C THR A 53 -31.70 -15.45 46.31
N VAL A 54 -30.50 -16.01 46.47
CA VAL A 54 -29.25 -15.22 46.52
C VAL A 54 -28.46 -15.45 45.25
N HIS A 55 -28.32 -14.39 44.45
CA HIS A 55 -27.67 -14.40 43.15
C HIS A 55 -26.25 -13.84 43.25
N VAL A 56 -25.27 -14.61 42.78
CA VAL A 56 -23.85 -14.27 42.83
C VAL A 56 -23.52 -13.18 41.80
N LEU A 57 -23.05 -12.03 42.28
CA LEU A 57 -22.54 -10.93 41.45
C LEU A 57 -21.05 -11.12 41.15
N MET A 58 -20.25 -11.45 42.16
CA MET A 58 -18.80 -11.57 42.05
C MET A 58 -18.26 -12.73 42.88
N GLY A 59 -17.38 -13.53 42.28
CA GLY A 59 -16.77 -14.67 42.96
C GLY A 59 -17.26 -16.04 42.53
N GLN A 60 -17.79 -16.18 41.31
CA GLN A 60 -18.20 -17.46 40.72
C GLN A 60 -17.17 -18.60 40.92
N ARG A 61 -15.88 -18.34 40.69
CA ARG A 61 -14.80 -19.32 40.93
C ARG A 61 -14.73 -19.79 42.38
N ARG A 62 -14.94 -18.87 43.34
CA ARG A 62 -14.94 -19.18 44.77
C ARG A 62 -16.19 -19.98 45.15
N THR A 63 -17.35 -19.63 44.60
CA THR A 63 -18.59 -20.39 44.81
C THR A 63 -18.44 -21.83 44.32
N PHE A 64 -18.04 -22.03 43.05
CA PHE A 64 -17.84 -23.38 42.53
C PHE A 64 -16.71 -24.14 43.21
N GLY A 65 -15.59 -23.47 43.51
CA GLY A 65 -14.50 -24.10 44.24
C GLY A 65 -14.87 -24.51 45.66
N ALA A 66 -15.76 -23.77 46.33
CA ALA A 66 -16.30 -24.13 47.64
C ALA A 66 -17.29 -25.31 47.59
N ILE A 67 -18.12 -25.37 46.54
CA ILE A 67 -18.97 -26.53 46.25
C ILE A 67 -18.09 -27.78 46.05
N GLU A 68 -17.06 -27.68 45.20
CA GLU A 68 -16.15 -28.80 44.91
C GLU A 68 -15.31 -29.20 46.14
N ALA A 69 -14.93 -28.24 46.98
CA ALA A 69 -14.23 -28.49 48.23
C ALA A 69 -15.13 -29.08 49.34
N GLY A 70 -16.46 -29.09 49.17
CA GLY A 70 -17.42 -29.58 50.15
C GLY A 70 -17.59 -28.65 51.36
N ALA A 71 -17.44 -27.33 51.17
CA ALA A 71 -17.59 -26.36 52.25
C ALA A 71 -19.06 -26.25 52.70
N ALA A 72 -19.31 -26.33 54.01
CA ALA A 72 -20.66 -26.22 54.58
C ALA A 72 -21.23 -24.80 54.49
N THR A 73 -20.40 -23.78 54.70
CA THR A 73 -20.77 -22.37 54.52
C THR A 73 -19.59 -21.54 54.00
N ILE A 74 -19.90 -20.45 53.29
CA ILE A 74 -18.92 -19.46 52.83
C ILE A 74 -19.37 -18.04 53.19
N PRO A 75 -18.43 -17.09 53.38
CA PRO A 75 -18.77 -15.69 53.58
C PRO A 75 -19.29 -15.05 52.29
N VAL A 76 -20.48 -14.46 52.37
CA VAL A 76 -21.19 -13.78 51.26
C VAL A 76 -21.60 -12.37 51.69
N LEU A 77 -21.16 -11.36 50.95
CA LEU A 77 -21.59 -9.98 51.11
C LEU A 77 -22.85 -9.75 50.25
N VAL A 78 -24.01 -9.66 50.89
CA VAL A 78 -25.32 -9.47 50.23
C VAL A 78 -25.67 -7.99 50.19
N GLY A 79 -25.80 -7.43 48.99
CA GLY A 79 -26.15 -6.03 48.75
C GLY A 79 -27.50 -5.85 48.05
N ALA A 80 -27.76 -4.61 47.61
CA ALA A 80 -28.94 -4.29 46.82
C ALA A 80 -28.89 -4.99 45.44
N THR A 81 -30.06 -5.37 44.92
CA THR A 81 -30.21 -5.92 43.57
C THR A 81 -29.91 -4.85 42.51
N PRO A 82 -28.85 -5.04 41.69
CA PRO A 82 -28.53 -4.10 40.62
C PRO A 82 -29.49 -4.26 39.43
N GLU A 83 -29.61 -3.23 38.60
CA GLU A 83 -30.22 -3.37 37.27
C GLU A 83 -29.38 -4.34 36.41
N GLU A 84 -30.03 -5.09 35.51
CA GLU A 84 -29.40 -6.09 34.64
C GLU A 84 -28.17 -5.55 33.89
N ALA A 85 -28.30 -4.35 33.31
CA ALA A 85 -27.22 -3.67 32.59
C ALA A 85 -26.07 -3.22 33.51
N GLU A 86 -26.38 -2.89 34.77
CA GLU A 86 -25.36 -2.57 35.77
C GLU A 86 -24.63 -3.82 36.24
N ARG A 87 -25.34 -4.95 36.40
CA ARG A 87 -24.72 -6.25 36.68
C ARG A 87 -23.72 -6.64 35.61
N LEU A 88 -24.11 -6.58 34.33
CA LEU A 88 -23.23 -6.89 33.20
C LEU A 88 -21.99 -5.97 33.17
N ALA A 89 -22.17 -4.68 33.43
CA ALA A 89 -21.06 -3.74 33.46
C ALA A 89 -20.06 -4.04 34.58
N THR A 90 -20.55 -4.33 35.78
CA THR A 90 -19.68 -4.72 36.91
C THR A 90 -18.92 -6.01 36.63
N GLN A 91 -19.56 -7.00 35.99
CA GLN A 91 -18.89 -8.25 35.60
C GLN A 91 -17.76 -8.01 34.60
N VAL A 92 -17.96 -7.17 33.58
CA VAL A 92 -16.89 -6.86 32.62
C VAL A 92 -15.74 -6.12 33.28
N VAL A 93 -16.03 -5.08 34.06
CA VAL A 93 -15.00 -4.27 34.72
C VAL A 93 -14.13 -5.12 35.66
N GLU A 94 -14.72 -6.03 36.46
CA GLU A 94 -13.90 -6.88 37.34
C GLU A 94 -13.05 -7.90 36.57
N ASN A 95 -13.61 -8.53 35.54
CA ASN A 95 -12.88 -9.52 34.76
C ASN A 95 -11.71 -8.90 33.98
N ASP A 96 -11.86 -7.68 33.47
CA ASP A 96 -10.80 -6.94 32.77
C ASP A 96 -9.53 -6.78 33.64
N HIS A 97 -9.71 -6.70 34.96
CA HIS A 97 -8.62 -6.56 35.93
C HIS A 97 -7.95 -7.87 36.38
N ARG A 98 -8.49 -9.06 36.03
CA ARG A 98 -8.05 -10.35 36.62
C ARG A 98 -7.48 -11.39 35.66
N SER A 99 -7.67 -11.21 34.36
CA SER A 99 -6.99 -11.84 33.21
C SER A 99 -7.87 -11.51 32.01
N GLY A 100 -7.37 -10.67 31.09
CA GLY A 100 -8.20 -9.89 30.16
C GLY A 100 -9.29 -10.69 29.44
N LEU A 101 -10.49 -10.13 29.40
CA LEU A 101 -11.59 -10.62 28.56
C LEU A 101 -11.13 -10.66 27.10
N THR A 102 -11.59 -11.66 26.35
CA THR A 102 -11.38 -11.66 24.89
C THR A 102 -12.22 -10.57 24.23
N ASP A 103 -11.86 -10.17 23.01
CA ASP A 103 -12.68 -9.23 22.23
C ASP A 103 -14.10 -9.78 21.99
N GLY A 104 -14.23 -11.10 21.83
CA GLY A 104 -15.53 -11.78 21.73
C GLY A 104 -16.36 -11.65 23.00
N ASP A 105 -15.76 -11.85 24.18
CA ASP A 105 -16.46 -11.70 25.46
C ASP A 105 -16.94 -10.24 25.66
N ARG A 106 -16.10 -9.25 25.33
CA ARG A 106 -16.46 -7.83 25.43
C ARG A 106 -17.58 -7.46 24.45
N ALA A 107 -17.49 -7.95 23.21
CA ALA A 107 -18.51 -7.71 22.20
C ALA A 107 -19.86 -8.33 22.58
N GLU A 108 -19.86 -9.52 23.18
CA GLU A 108 -21.06 -10.16 23.71
C GLU A 108 -21.70 -9.32 24.82
N ALA A 109 -20.92 -8.83 25.78
CA ALA A 109 -21.44 -7.96 26.83
C ALA A 109 -22.04 -6.66 26.28
N PHE A 110 -21.37 -6.04 25.30
CA PHE A 110 -21.92 -4.84 24.63
C PHE A 110 -23.23 -5.16 23.91
N HIS A 111 -23.30 -6.29 23.22
CA HIS A 111 -24.51 -6.75 22.52
C HIS A 111 -25.67 -6.97 23.49
N GLN A 112 -25.44 -7.67 24.61
CA GLN A 112 -26.46 -7.90 25.64
C GLN A 112 -26.98 -6.59 26.24
N MET A 113 -26.08 -5.65 26.57
CA MET A 113 -26.50 -4.32 27.05
C MET A 113 -27.33 -3.56 26.00
N ALA A 114 -26.99 -3.68 24.71
CA ALA A 114 -27.77 -3.07 23.64
C ALA A 114 -29.16 -3.70 23.49
N LEU A 115 -29.28 -5.02 23.65
CA LEU A 115 -30.58 -5.72 23.66
C LEU A 115 -31.48 -5.28 24.83
N LEU A 116 -30.88 -4.88 25.95
CA LEU A 116 -31.58 -4.28 27.10
C LEU A 116 -31.95 -2.79 26.87
N GLY A 117 -31.74 -2.26 25.66
CA GLY A 117 -32.08 -0.88 25.29
C GLY A 117 -31.04 0.17 25.71
N VAL A 118 -29.85 -0.24 26.17
CA VAL A 118 -28.79 0.70 26.56
C VAL A 118 -28.09 1.23 25.30
N SER A 119 -28.06 2.56 25.14
CA SER A 119 -27.36 3.18 24.00
C SER A 119 -25.84 2.95 24.02
N ALA A 120 -25.21 2.89 22.85
CA ALA A 120 -23.77 2.67 22.70
C ALA A 120 -22.90 3.69 23.48
N SER A 121 -23.35 4.94 23.61
CA SER A 121 -22.64 5.96 24.42
C SER A 121 -22.67 5.66 25.91
N VAL A 122 -23.79 5.13 26.41
CA VAL A 122 -23.95 4.73 27.81
C VAL A 122 -23.15 3.46 28.10
N ILE A 123 -23.16 2.48 27.17
CA ILE A 123 -22.32 1.29 27.25
C ILE A 123 -20.85 1.70 27.32
N ALA A 124 -20.37 2.52 26.39
CA ALA A 124 -18.98 3.00 26.37
C ALA A 124 -18.55 3.61 27.71
N ARG A 125 -19.39 4.47 28.30
CA ARG A 125 -19.13 5.09 29.60
C ARG A 125 -19.12 4.07 30.74
N LYS A 126 -20.08 3.15 30.80
CA LYS A 126 -20.18 2.13 31.87
C LYS A 126 -19.03 1.11 31.81
N MET A 127 -18.53 0.83 30.60
CA MET A 127 -17.54 -0.22 30.34
C MET A 127 -16.10 0.30 30.22
N GLY A 128 -15.87 1.61 30.38
CA GLY A 128 -14.56 2.22 30.19
C GLY A 128 -14.00 2.07 28.76
N ALA A 129 -14.89 1.90 27.77
CA ALA A 129 -14.52 1.68 26.37
C ALA A 129 -14.72 2.95 25.53
N LYS A 130 -14.05 3.04 24.38
CA LYS A 130 -14.33 4.09 23.40
C LYS A 130 -15.66 3.81 22.72
N LYS A 131 -16.49 4.84 22.49
CA LYS A 131 -17.77 4.71 21.77
C LYS A 131 -17.62 3.98 20.42
N ALA A 132 -16.59 4.32 19.65
CA ALA A 132 -16.32 3.67 18.36
C ALA A 132 -16.07 2.16 18.49
N VAL A 133 -15.43 1.70 19.57
CA VAL A 133 -15.19 0.26 19.81
C VAL A 133 -16.52 -0.46 20.08
N VAL A 134 -17.41 0.16 20.85
CA VAL A 134 -18.76 -0.39 21.11
C VAL A 134 -19.55 -0.46 19.80
N GLU A 135 -19.55 0.60 19.00
CA GLU A 135 -20.25 0.61 17.70
C GLU A 135 -19.71 -0.46 16.75
N THR A 136 -18.39 -0.61 16.65
CA THR A 136 -17.75 -1.67 15.85
C THR A 136 -18.13 -3.06 16.34
N ALA A 137 -18.09 -3.31 17.66
CA ALA A 137 -18.48 -4.60 18.24
C ALA A 137 -19.95 -4.96 17.97
N LEU A 138 -20.85 -3.99 18.09
CA LEU A 138 -22.26 -4.18 17.76
C LEU A 138 -22.46 -4.47 16.27
N LYS A 139 -21.72 -3.77 15.39
CA LYS A 139 -21.75 -4.01 13.94
C LYS A 139 -21.25 -5.42 13.60
N VAL A 140 -20.13 -5.83 14.19
CA VAL A 140 -19.55 -7.17 14.02
C VAL A 140 -20.52 -8.25 14.49
N LYS A 141 -21.13 -8.11 15.67
CA LYS A 141 -22.11 -9.09 16.19
C LYS A 141 -23.39 -9.16 15.35
N ALA A 142 -23.74 -8.10 14.62
CA ALA A 142 -24.90 -8.08 13.73
C ALA A 142 -24.64 -8.75 12.36
N ASN A 143 -23.37 -8.98 11.98
CA ASN A 143 -23.00 -9.63 10.74
C ASN A 143 -22.56 -11.08 11.01
N ALA A 144 -23.22 -12.07 10.40
CA ALA A 144 -22.97 -13.48 10.70
C ALA A 144 -21.51 -13.92 10.43
N THR A 145 -20.92 -13.48 9.32
CA THR A 145 -19.54 -13.81 8.95
C THR A 145 -18.55 -13.20 9.94
N ALA A 146 -18.73 -11.92 10.27
CA ALA A 146 -17.86 -11.23 11.21
C ALA A 146 -18.01 -11.75 12.65
N ALA A 147 -19.24 -12.08 13.07
CA ALA A 147 -19.50 -12.69 14.37
C ALA A 147 -18.83 -14.06 14.49
N GLN A 148 -18.89 -14.88 13.43
CA GLN A 148 -18.21 -16.17 13.37
C GLN A 148 -16.69 -16.01 13.48
N ALA A 149 -16.09 -15.04 12.77
CA ALA A 149 -14.66 -14.74 12.88
C ALA A 149 -14.28 -14.37 14.33
N LEU A 150 -15.07 -13.52 14.99
CA LEU A 150 -14.85 -13.13 16.38
C LEU A 150 -14.98 -14.31 17.35
N ASP A 151 -15.96 -15.19 17.14
CA ASP A 151 -16.17 -16.40 17.95
C ASP A 151 -15.04 -17.43 17.77
N GLN A 152 -14.32 -17.40 16.65
CA GLN A 152 -13.11 -18.20 16.41
C GLN A 152 -11.85 -17.61 17.07
N GLY A 153 -11.97 -16.46 17.75
CA GLY A 153 -10.89 -15.83 18.49
C GLY A 153 -10.08 -14.80 17.69
N LEU A 154 -10.56 -14.38 16.51
CA LEU A 154 -9.99 -13.22 15.82
C LEU A 154 -10.26 -11.94 16.62
N THR A 155 -9.43 -10.92 16.45
CA THR A 155 -9.65 -9.64 17.14
C THR A 155 -10.90 -8.94 16.62
N LEU A 156 -11.40 -7.97 17.39
CA LEU A 156 -12.52 -7.15 16.96
C LEU A 156 -12.21 -6.41 15.65
N GLU A 157 -10.98 -5.90 15.48
CA GLU A 157 -10.56 -5.20 14.27
C GLU A 157 -10.50 -6.14 13.06
N GLN A 158 -9.96 -7.35 13.21
CA GLN A 158 -9.91 -8.33 12.14
C GLN A 158 -11.32 -8.74 11.69
N SER A 159 -12.20 -8.97 12.67
CA SER A 159 -13.60 -9.33 12.41
C SER A 159 -14.36 -8.19 11.71
N ALA A 160 -14.09 -6.93 12.10
CA ALA A 160 -14.64 -5.76 11.42
C ALA A 160 -14.14 -5.60 9.98
N VAL A 161 -12.90 -5.97 9.69
CA VAL A 161 -12.39 -6.01 8.31
C VAL A 161 -13.05 -7.12 7.50
N ILE A 162 -13.24 -8.31 8.09
CA ILE A 162 -13.94 -9.43 7.43
C ILE A 162 -15.39 -9.05 7.08
N GLU A 163 -16.05 -8.26 7.94
CA GLU A 163 -17.39 -7.73 7.67
C GLU A 163 -17.48 -6.96 6.34
N GLU A 164 -16.45 -6.19 5.97
CA GLU A 164 -16.41 -5.44 4.72
C GLU A 164 -16.48 -6.34 3.48
N PHE A 165 -16.08 -7.60 3.62
CA PHE A 165 -16.01 -8.60 2.54
C PHE A 165 -17.03 -9.73 2.71
N ALA A 166 -18.05 -9.56 3.55
CA ALA A 166 -19.02 -10.63 3.85
C ALA A 166 -19.77 -11.18 2.61
N ASP A 167 -19.80 -10.41 1.51
CA ASP A 167 -20.35 -10.78 0.20
C ASP A 167 -19.38 -11.57 -0.71
N ASP A 168 -18.11 -11.73 -0.30
CA ASP A 168 -17.05 -12.39 -1.05
C ASP A 168 -16.43 -13.52 -0.21
N ALA A 169 -16.94 -14.74 -0.40
CA ALA A 169 -16.53 -15.92 0.36
C ALA A 169 -15.04 -16.27 0.17
N GLU A 170 -14.46 -15.99 -1.00
CA GLU A 170 -13.04 -16.25 -1.26
C GLU A 170 -12.16 -15.25 -0.50
N ALA A 171 -12.53 -13.96 -0.54
CA ALA A 171 -11.86 -12.93 0.25
C ALA A 171 -11.90 -13.24 1.75
N VAL A 172 -13.08 -13.62 2.28
CA VAL A 172 -13.25 -14.00 3.69
C VAL A 172 -12.34 -15.17 4.05
N ALA A 173 -12.37 -16.26 3.29
CA ALA A 173 -11.55 -17.44 3.58
C ALA A 173 -10.04 -17.14 3.56
N VAL A 174 -9.59 -16.25 2.67
CA VAL A 174 -8.19 -15.81 2.62
C VAL A 174 -7.85 -14.96 3.86
N LEU A 175 -8.73 -14.06 4.28
CA LEU A 175 -8.52 -13.20 5.43
C LEU A 175 -8.51 -13.99 6.75
N GLU A 176 -9.44 -14.92 6.95
CA GLU A 176 -9.48 -15.80 8.14
C GLU A 176 -8.21 -16.65 8.26
N ARG A 177 -7.77 -17.25 7.14
CA ARG A 177 -6.52 -18.00 7.09
C ARG A 177 -5.32 -17.12 7.47
N LEU A 178 -5.21 -15.93 6.89
CA LEU A 178 -4.12 -15.01 7.18
C LEU A 178 -4.15 -14.52 8.63
N ALA A 179 -5.33 -14.27 9.20
CA ALA A 179 -5.45 -13.86 10.60
C ALA A 179 -4.84 -14.88 11.56
N THR A 180 -4.91 -16.16 11.21
CA THR A 180 -4.40 -17.28 12.03
C THR A 180 -2.95 -17.63 11.70
N GLU A 181 -2.61 -17.78 10.42
CA GLU A 181 -1.31 -18.32 9.98
C GLU A 181 -0.24 -17.24 9.78
N ASN A 182 -0.62 -16.03 9.38
CA ASN A 182 0.30 -14.93 9.08
C ASN A 182 -0.36 -13.55 9.31
N PRO A 183 -0.62 -13.19 10.57
CA PRO A 183 -1.40 -11.99 10.91
C PRO A 183 -0.75 -10.69 10.42
N GLY A 184 0.58 -10.66 10.25
CA GLY A 184 1.30 -9.51 9.71
C GLY A 184 0.90 -9.16 8.27
N ASN A 185 0.41 -10.12 7.49
CA ASN A 185 -0.02 -9.91 6.11
C ASN A 185 -1.53 -9.63 5.96
N PHE A 186 -2.31 -9.77 7.06
CA PHE A 186 -3.75 -9.57 7.04
C PHE A 186 -4.14 -8.18 6.51
N ALA A 187 -3.57 -7.12 7.08
CA ALA A 187 -3.89 -5.75 6.71
C ALA A 187 -3.51 -5.43 5.25
N HIS A 188 -2.39 -5.96 4.77
CA HIS A 188 -1.95 -5.79 3.39
C HIS A 188 -2.89 -6.49 2.41
N ARG A 189 -3.32 -7.73 2.72
CA ARG A 189 -4.27 -8.45 1.87
C ARG A 189 -5.65 -7.77 1.87
N ALA A 190 -6.13 -7.33 3.02
CA ALA A 190 -7.38 -6.57 3.12
C ALA A 190 -7.32 -5.29 2.28
N GLN A 191 -6.23 -4.51 2.36
CA GLN A 191 -6.07 -3.32 1.55
C GLN A 191 -6.06 -3.65 0.04
N ARG A 192 -5.36 -4.71 -0.36
CA ARG A 192 -5.33 -5.15 -1.75
C ARG A 192 -6.72 -5.55 -2.27
N LEU A 193 -7.54 -6.20 -1.45
CA LEU A 193 -8.93 -6.51 -1.80
C LEU A 193 -9.78 -5.24 -1.96
N ARG A 194 -9.59 -4.21 -1.12
CA ARG A 194 -10.25 -2.90 -1.28
C ARG A 194 -9.84 -2.23 -2.58
N ASP A 195 -8.55 -2.27 -2.91
CA ASP A 195 -8.01 -1.70 -4.14
C ASP A 195 -8.55 -2.45 -5.37
N GLU A 196 -8.61 -3.79 -5.32
CA GLU A 196 -9.20 -4.65 -6.35
C GLU A 196 -10.69 -4.30 -6.56
N ARG A 197 -11.50 -4.16 -5.49
CA ARG A 197 -12.90 -3.73 -5.59
C ARG A 197 -13.06 -2.34 -6.18
N LYS A 198 -12.23 -1.38 -5.74
CA LYS A 198 -12.24 -0.02 -6.27
C LYS A 198 -11.91 -0.01 -7.76
N ASN A 199 -10.86 -0.73 -8.17
CA ASN A 199 -10.43 -0.83 -9.56
C ASN A 199 -11.52 -1.48 -10.42
N ASN A 200 -12.15 -2.55 -9.94
CA ASN A 200 -13.25 -3.22 -10.63
C ASN A 200 -14.48 -2.32 -10.77
N ALA A 201 -14.81 -1.54 -9.75
CA ALA A 201 -15.90 -0.57 -9.81
C ALA A 201 -15.63 0.53 -10.85
N MET A 202 -14.42 1.09 -10.86
CA MET A 202 -14.01 2.08 -11.85
C MET A 202 -14.00 1.53 -13.28
N LEU A 203 -13.55 0.28 -13.47
CA LEU A 203 -13.62 -0.41 -14.76
C LEU A 203 -15.06 -0.62 -15.20
N ALA A 204 -15.92 -1.13 -14.32
CA ALA A 204 -17.32 -1.39 -14.62
C ALA A 204 -18.06 -0.10 -15.03
N GLU A 205 -17.82 1.00 -14.30
CA GLU A 205 -18.35 2.32 -14.63
C GLU A 205 -17.87 2.81 -16.01
N ALA A 206 -16.56 2.80 -16.25
CA ALA A 206 -16.00 3.25 -17.53
C ALA A 206 -16.46 2.38 -18.72
N CYS A 207 -16.55 1.07 -18.53
CA CYS A 207 -17.09 0.14 -19.53
C CYS A 207 -18.57 0.42 -19.81
N ALA A 208 -19.37 0.68 -18.78
CA ALA A 208 -20.78 1.03 -18.94
C ALA A 208 -20.95 2.36 -19.71
N GLU A 209 -20.13 3.37 -19.40
CA GLU A 209 -20.13 4.64 -20.11
C GLU A 209 -19.74 4.49 -21.59
N ALA A 210 -18.72 3.67 -21.88
CA ALA A 210 -18.31 3.38 -23.25
C ALA A 210 -19.40 2.64 -24.04
N ALA A 211 -20.02 1.62 -23.43
CA ALA A 211 -21.12 0.89 -24.03
C ALA A 211 -22.33 1.81 -24.30
N ALA A 212 -22.64 2.74 -23.39
CA ALA A 212 -23.70 3.73 -23.58
C ALA A 212 -23.41 4.71 -24.74
N LYS A 213 -22.13 4.95 -25.06
CA LYS A 213 -21.69 5.71 -26.26
C LYS A 213 -21.69 4.88 -27.54
N GLY A 214 -22.08 3.60 -27.48
CA GLY A 214 -22.11 2.69 -28.63
C GLY A 214 -20.74 2.14 -29.03
N LEU A 215 -19.71 2.30 -28.19
CA LEU A 215 -18.37 1.77 -28.44
C LEU A 215 -18.30 0.29 -28.07
N ILE A 216 -17.62 -0.50 -28.91
CA ILE A 216 -17.28 -1.89 -28.60
C ILE A 216 -16.16 -1.91 -27.56
N VAL A 217 -16.43 -2.47 -26.37
CA VAL A 217 -15.42 -2.62 -25.33
C VAL A 217 -14.54 -3.83 -25.66
N LEU A 218 -13.25 -3.61 -25.86
CA LEU A 218 -12.25 -4.62 -26.19
C LEU A 218 -11.71 -5.29 -24.92
N GLU A 219 -11.61 -6.61 -24.93
CA GLU A 219 -11.03 -7.41 -23.82
C GLU A 219 -9.49 -7.29 -23.78
N GLU A 220 -8.86 -7.19 -24.95
CA GLU A 220 -7.41 -7.07 -25.11
C GLU A 220 -7.00 -5.67 -25.55
N ASP A 221 -5.83 -5.22 -25.09
CA ASP A 221 -5.28 -3.91 -25.44
C ASP A 221 -4.69 -3.90 -26.86
N PRO A 222 -5.30 -3.19 -27.84
CA PRO A 222 -4.77 -3.12 -29.20
C PRO A 222 -3.47 -2.31 -29.30
N GLY A 223 -3.08 -1.60 -28.24
CA GLY A 223 -1.79 -0.93 -28.12
C GLY A 223 -0.67 -1.81 -27.58
N TYR A 224 -0.95 -3.05 -27.17
CA TYR A 224 0.06 -3.98 -26.70
C TYR A 224 0.95 -4.48 -27.85
N TYR A 225 2.26 -4.58 -27.62
CA TYR A 225 3.24 -4.81 -28.69
C TYR A 225 3.07 -6.14 -29.44
N ASP A 226 2.51 -7.17 -28.80
CA ASP A 226 2.23 -8.48 -29.40
C ASP A 226 0.72 -8.70 -29.65
N TYR A 227 -0.06 -7.62 -29.73
CA TYR A 227 -1.49 -7.73 -30.05
C TYR A 227 -1.70 -8.26 -31.48
N LYS A 228 -2.54 -9.29 -31.63
CA LYS A 228 -2.79 -10.00 -32.90
C LYS A 228 -4.21 -9.85 -33.44
N GLY A 229 -5.08 -9.14 -32.73
CA GLY A 229 -6.46 -8.94 -33.15
C GLY A 229 -6.62 -7.95 -34.30
N ALA A 230 -7.86 -7.80 -34.77
CA ALA A 230 -8.22 -6.93 -35.89
C ALA A 230 -8.26 -5.44 -35.51
N ALA A 231 -8.31 -5.12 -34.21
CA ALA A 231 -8.42 -3.74 -33.75
C ALA A 231 -7.09 -2.98 -33.85
N ALA A 232 -7.16 -1.66 -33.93
CA ALA A 232 -5.99 -0.79 -33.80
C ALA A 232 -6.38 0.53 -33.15
N THR A 233 -5.47 1.09 -32.34
CA THR A 233 -5.68 2.39 -31.70
C THR A 233 -5.80 3.49 -32.76
N ILE A 234 -6.67 4.48 -32.54
CA ILE A 234 -6.83 5.61 -33.47
C ILE A 234 -5.52 6.37 -33.70
N SER A 235 -4.64 6.40 -32.69
CA SER A 235 -3.32 7.03 -32.76
C SER A 235 -2.34 6.34 -33.74
N ALA A 236 -2.58 5.07 -34.05
CA ALA A 236 -1.78 4.28 -34.99
C ALA A 236 -2.36 4.29 -36.42
N LEU A 237 -3.55 4.89 -36.60
CA LEU A 237 -4.31 4.86 -37.85
C LEU A 237 -4.31 6.22 -38.55
N THR A 238 -4.42 6.16 -39.87
CA THR A 238 -4.65 7.30 -40.75
C THR A 238 -5.70 6.94 -41.80
N THR A 239 -6.39 7.95 -42.34
CA THR A 239 -7.24 7.79 -43.54
C THR A 239 -6.40 7.36 -44.74
N ALA A 240 -7.06 7.02 -45.86
CA ALA A 240 -6.35 6.67 -47.09
C ALA A 240 -5.49 7.83 -47.62
N GLU A 241 -5.91 9.06 -47.33
CA GLU A 241 -5.28 10.33 -47.69
C GLU A 241 -4.19 10.76 -46.68
N GLY A 242 -4.04 10.03 -45.57
CA GLY A 242 -3.01 10.28 -44.55
C GLY A 242 -3.43 11.19 -43.38
N GLU A 243 -4.73 11.48 -43.24
CA GLU A 243 -5.24 12.30 -42.13
C GLU A 243 -5.31 11.50 -40.82
N ARG A 244 -5.07 12.17 -39.69
CA ARG A 244 -5.11 11.58 -38.34
C ARG A 244 -6.55 11.41 -37.87
N LEU A 245 -6.86 10.26 -37.25
CA LEU A 245 -8.15 10.02 -36.61
C LEU A 245 -8.27 10.74 -35.27
N SER A 246 -9.51 11.05 -34.90
CA SER A 246 -9.93 11.61 -33.62
C SER A 246 -10.76 10.59 -32.82
N GLU A 247 -11.12 10.92 -31.58
CA GLU A 247 -11.99 10.06 -30.77
C GLU A 247 -13.38 9.86 -31.38
N ALA A 248 -13.87 10.83 -32.18
CA ALA A 248 -15.15 10.72 -32.88
C ALA A 248 -15.15 9.63 -33.96
N ASP A 249 -13.96 9.20 -34.42
CA ASP A 249 -13.82 8.17 -35.45
C ASP A 249 -13.77 6.75 -34.86
N ALA A 250 -13.66 6.63 -33.53
CA ALA A 250 -13.57 5.36 -32.84
C ALA A 250 -14.94 4.64 -32.81
N ASP A 251 -14.91 3.33 -33.07
CA ASP A 251 -16.05 2.42 -32.88
C ASP A 251 -15.78 1.38 -31.79
N ALA A 252 -14.56 1.39 -31.23
CA ALA A 252 -14.13 0.51 -30.16
C ALA A 252 -13.27 1.23 -29.14
N VAL A 253 -13.14 0.64 -27.96
CA VAL A 253 -12.30 1.16 -26.88
C VAL A 253 -11.77 0.03 -26.02
N TYR A 254 -10.50 0.10 -25.66
CA TYR A 254 -9.95 -0.71 -24.58
C TYR A 254 -9.93 0.12 -23.29
N ILE A 255 -10.39 -0.49 -22.19
CA ILE A 255 -10.43 0.13 -20.87
C ILE A 255 -9.71 -0.79 -19.89
N GLY A 256 -8.65 -0.28 -19.27
CA GLY A 256 -7.86 -0.99 -18.27
C GLY A 256 -7.57 -0.13 -17.04
N VAL A 257 -6.91 -0.68 -16.03
CA VAL A 257 -6.40 0.08 -14.87
C VAL A 257 -4.88 0.12 -14.94
N GLY A 258 -4.33 1.32 -15.05
CA GLY A 258 -2.90 1.58 -14.95
C GLY A 258 -2.54 2.20 -13.60
N TYR A 259 -1.27 2.58 -13.45
CA TYR A 259 -0.74 3.18 -12.23
C TYR A 259 -1.45 4.49 -11.83
N SER A 260 -1.94 5.25 -12.81
CA SER A 260 -2.62 6.54 -12.61
C SER A 260 -4.15 6.46 -12.64
N GLY A 261 -4.73 5.25 -12.55
CA GLY A 261 -6.18 5.02 -12.64
C GLY A 261 -6.61 4.41 -13.97
N VAL A 262 -7.85 4.69 -14.38
CA VAL A 262 -8.43 4.11 -15.61
C VAL A 262 -7.68 4.61 -16.84
N VAL A 263 -7.23 3.68 -17.68
CA VAL A 263 -6.59 3.92 -18.96
C VAL A 263 -7.61 3.61 -20.05
N THR A 264 -7.91 4.61 -20.86
CA THR A 264 -8.82 4.48 -22.01
C THR A 264 -8.02 4.59 -23.30
N ARG A 265 -8.22 3.66 -24.23
CA ARG A 265 -7.61 3.70 -25.56
C ARG A 265 -8.67 3.52 -26.63
N PHE A 266 -9.02 4.62 -27.28
CA PHE A 266 -9.93 4.61 -28.42
C PHE A 266 -9.31 3.88 -29.62
N ALA A 267 -10.12 3.07 -30.27
CA ALA A 267 -9.70 2.16 -31.31
C ALA A 267 -10.76 2.04 -32.40
N VAL A 268 -10.34 1.43 -33.51
CA VAL A 268 -11.22 0.93 -34.55
C VAL A 268 -11.19 -0.60 -34.49
N ALA A 269 -12.33 -1.25 -34.34
CA ALA A 269 -12.47 -2.71 -34.15
C ALA A 269 -11.94 -3.51 -35.35
N ASP A 270 -12.19 -3.02 -36.56
CA ASP A 270 -11.66 -3.58 -37.80
C ASP A 270 -11.21 -2.44 -38.73
N TRP A 271 -9.97 -2.00 -38.54
CA TRP A 271 -9.41 -0.89 -39.31
C TRP A 271 -9.21 -1.22 -40.80
N LYS A 272 -9.03 -2.51 -41.13
CA LYS A 272 -8.86 -2.96 -42.52
C LYS A 272 -10.19 -2.88 -43.27
N ALA A 273 -11.28 -3.31 -42.64
CA ALA A 273 -12.62 -3.20 -43.21
C ALA A 273 -13.03 -1.73 -43.44
N ARG A 274 -12.54 -0.79 -42.61
CA ARG A 274 -12.75 0.65 -42.78
C ARG A 274 -11.77 1.34 -43.75
N GLY A 275 -10.89 0.59 -44.41
CA GLY A 275 -9.95 1.12 -45.41
C GLY A 275 -8.85 2.03 -44.83
N LEU A 276 -8.58 1.95 -43.53
CA LEU A 276 -7.59 2.77 -42.85
C LEU A 276 -6.17 2.23 -43.06
N ARG A 277 -5.16 3.05 -42.79
CA ARG A 277 -3.74 2.68 -42.90
C ARG A 277 -3.05 2.76 -41.54
N LYS A 278 -2.25 1.76 -41.21
CA LYS A 278 -1.40 1.70 -40.00
C LYS A 278 0.04 2.16 -40.34
N ASP A 279 0.67 2.92 -39.45
CA ASP A 279 2.09 3.33 -39.49
C ASP A 279 2.55 4.31 -40.61
N GLY A 280 1.62 4.97 -41.32
CA GLY A 280 1.88 6.23 -42.03
C GLY A 280 3.05 6.29 -43.03
N LYS A 281 3.49 5.17 -43.64
CA LYS A 281 4.54 5.22 -44.66
C LYS A 281 4.00 5.70 -46.01
N ALA A 282 4.40 6.89 -46.42
CA ALA A 282 4.24 7.36 -47.80
C ALA A 282 5.17 6.56 -48.76
N PRO A 283 4.82 6.41 -50.06
CA PRO A 283 5.65 5.70 -51.03
C PRO A 283 6.96 6.45 -51.33
N ALA A 284 8.06 5.71 -51.50
CA ALA A 284 9.38 6.26 -51.77
C ALA A 284 9.51 6.82 -53.20
N GLY A 285 9.67 8.14 -53.32
CA GLY A 285 10.13 8.83 -54.54
C GLY A 285 11.64 9.11 -54.48
N GLY A 286 12.30 9.09 -55.64
CA GLY A 286 13.74 9.34 -55.75
C GLY A 286 14.15 10.76 -55.35
N MET A 287 15.27 10.86 -54.63
CA MET A 287 15.78 12.09 -54.02
C MET A 287 16.16 13.15 -55.07
N THR A 288 15.54 14.32 -55.00
CA THR A 288 15.81 15.53 -55.78
C THR A 288 17.22 16.08 -55.50
N ASP A 289 17.72 16.98 -56.36
CA ASP A 289 19.07 17.54 -56.20
C ASP A 289 19.22 18.46 -54.97
N GLU A 290 18.14 19.13 -54.54
CA GLU A 290 18.07 19.86 -53.27
C GLU A 290 18.17 18.91 -52.07
N GLU A 291 17.49 17.77 -52.11
CA GLU A 291 17.58 16.74 -51.09
C GLU A 291 18.97 16.07 -51.05
N LYS A 292 19.66 15.95 -52.19
CA LYS A 292 21.07 15.51 -52.23
C LYS A 292 22.01 16.53 -51.59
N ALA A 293 21.78 17.83 -51.80
CA ALA A 293 22.56 18.89 -51.16
C ALA A 293 22.34 18.92 -49.65
N ALA A 294 21.08 18.85 -49.19
CA ALA A 294 20.73 18.73 -47.78
C ALA A 294 21.34 17.46 -47.14
N ARG A 295 21.36 16.34 -47.88
CA ARG A 295 22.01 15.10 -47.43
C ARG A 295 23.52 15.24 -47.27
N ARG A 296 24.20 16.00 -48.14
CA ARG A 296 25.64 16.29 -48.00
C ARG A 296 25.92 17.12 -46.74
N GLU A 297 25.12 18.15 -46.48
CA GLU A 297 25.24 18.97 -45.26
C GLU A 297 25.02 18.15 -43.99
N VAL A 298 23.99 17.29 -43.98
CA VAL A 298 23.74 16.36 -42.88
C VAL A 298 24.94 15.43 -42.62
N ILE A 299 25.55 14.90 -43.69
CA ILE A 299 26.72 14.01 -43.57
C ILE A 299 27.90 14.77 -42.96
N GLU A 300 28.17 16.00 -43.43
CA GLU A 300 29.28 16.81 -42.93
C GLU A 300 29.07 17.24 -41.46
N ASN A 301 27.85 17.63 -41.07
CA ASN A 301 27.54 17.95 -39.68
C ASN A 301 27.64 16.73 -38.76
N ASN A 302 27.21 15.55 -39.22
CA ASN A 302 27.39 14.31 -38.46
C ASN A 302 28.89 13.99 -38.25
N LYS A 303 29.73 14.13 -39.29
CA LYS A 303 31.19 13.92 -39.17
C LYS A 303 31.84 14.94 -38.21
N ALA A 304 31.37 16.18 -38.22
CA ALA A 304 31.85 17.21 -37.31
C ALA A 304 31.51 16.87 -35.86
N MET A 305 30.28 16.39 -35.58
CA MET A 305 29.90 15.90 -34.25
C MET A 305 30.72 14.71 -33.78
N ASP A 306 30.93 13.72 -34.66
CA ASP A 306 31.76 12.54 -34.35
C ASP A 306 33.19 12.97 -33.96
N SER A 307 33.76 13.95 -34.68
CA SER A 307 35.09 14.50 -34.39
C SER A 307 35.12 15.32 -33.10
N ALA A 308 34.09 16.13 -32.85
CA ALA A 308 33.98 16.95 -31.65
C ALA A 308 33.83 16.10 -30.38
N GLU A 309 33.12 14.97 -30.45
CA GLU A 309 32.96 14.02 -29.34
C GLU A 309 34.31 13.49 -28.84
N VAL A 310 35.18 13.05 -29.76
CA VAL A 310 36.52 12.54 -29.41
C VAL A 310 37.33 13.61 -28.68
N VAL A 311 37.44 14.80 -29.27
CA VAL A 311 38.23 15.91 -28.71
C VAL A 311 37.65 16.38 -27.36
N ARG A 312 36.32 16.40 -27.22
CA ARG A 312 35.63 16.80 -25.99
C ARG A 312 35.87 15.79 -24.87
N ARG A 313 35.76 14.50 -25.14
CA ARG A 313 36.01 13.46 -24.14
C ARG A 313 37.48 13.41 -23.72
N ASP A 314 38.43 13.63 -24.63
CA ASP A 314 39.85 13.74 -24.28
C ASP A 314 40.13 14.94 -23.36
N PHE A 315 39.48 16.08 -23.62
CA PHE A 315 39.52 17.21 -22.71
C PHE A 315 38.92 16.88 -21.34
N VAL A 316 37.76 16.20 -21.29
CA VAL A 316 37.10 15.80 -20.04
C VAL A 316 37.98 14.83 -19.23
N LYS A 317 38.62 13.85 -19.87
CA LYS A 317 39.59 12.96 -19.22
C LYS A 317 40.73 13.76 -18.56
N THR A 318 41.29 14.71 -19.30
CA THR A 318 42.33 15.62 -18.80
C THR A 318 41.83 16.51 -17.65
N LEU A 319 40.58 16.96 -17.71
CA LEU A 319 39.93 17.78 -16.68
C LEU A 319 39.75 16.99 -15.38
N LEU A 320 39.27 15.75 -15.47
CA LEU A 320 38.99 14.87 -14.33
C LEU A 320 40.28 14.34 -13.68
N ALA A 321 41.38 14.22 -14.42
CA ALA A 321 42.69 13.84 -13.90
C ALA A 321 43.37 14.92 -13.04
N ARG A 322 42.82 16.14 -12.97
CA ARG A 322 43.41 17.24 -12.19
C ARG A 322 43.34 16.99 -10.68
N LYS A 323 44.32 17.53 -9.94
CA LYS A 323 44.39 17.38 -8.47
C LYS A 323 43.21 18.03 -7.74
N ALA A 324 42.64 19.09 -8.29
CA ALA A 324 41.50 19.81 -7.73
C ALA A 324 40.40 19.96 -8.79
N LEU A 325 39.15 19.97 -8.32
CA LEU A 325 38.00 20.21 -9.18
C LEU A 325 38.07 21.58 -9.85
N PRO A 326 37.54 21.74 -11.07
CA PRO A 326 37.49 23.04 -11.72
C PRO A 326 36.56 24.00 -10.96
N LYS A 327 36.80 25.30 -11.12
CA LYS A 327 35.97 26.33 -10.48
C LYS A 327 34.49 26.13 -10.84
N ASN A 328 33.61 26.27 -9.85
CA ASN A 328 32.16 26.06 -9.97
C ASN A 328 31.70 24.62 -10.27
N ALA A 329 32.57 23.60 -10.16
CA ALA A 329 32.18 22.19 -10.32
C ALA A 329 30.98 21.79 -9.44
N GLN A 330 30.97 22.20 -8.18
CA GLN A 330 29.87 21.92 -7.26
C GLN A 330 28.55 22.57 -7.70
N LYS A 331 28.60 23.79 -8.27
CA LYS A 331 27.41 24.45 -8.82
C LYS A 331 26.89 23.71 -10.05
N PHE A 332 27.78 23.23 -10.92
CA PHE A 332 27.41 22.40 -12.07
C PHE A 332 26.75 21.08 -11.63
N ILE A 333 27.30 20.41 -10.60
CA ILE A 333 26.73 19.20 -10.02
C ILE A 333 25.31 19.47 -9.50
N ALA A 334 25.13 20.51 -8.67
CA ALA A 334 23.83 20.87 -8.12
C ALA A 334 22.81 21.23 -9.21
N HIS A 335 23.23 21.98 -10.23
CA HIS A 335 22.37 22.32 -11.36
C HIS A 335 21.90 21.07 -12.11
N THR A 336 22.81 20.15 -12.42
CA THR A 336 22.51 18.92 -13.16
C THR A 336 21.51 18.04 -12.41
N ILE A 337 21.67 17.90 -11.09
CA ILE A 337 20.72 17.15 -10.25
C ILE A 337 19.34 17.83 -10.26
N ALA A 338 19.29 19.16 -10.13
CA ALA A 338 18.03 19.89 -9.99
C ALA A 338 17.26 20.06 -11.30
N HIS A 339 17.94 20.21 -12.44
CA HIS A 339 17.31 20.63 -13.71
C HIS A 339 17.45 19.61 -14.84
N SER A 340 18.37 18.65 -14.70
CA SER A 340 18.71 17.70 -15.77
C SER A 340 18.55 16.24 -15.28
N SER A 341 17.59 16.01 -14.37
CA SER A 341 17.34 14.70 -13.76
C SER A 341 17.03 13.60 -14.79
N TYR A 342 16.33 13.94 -15.87
CA TYR A 342 16.00 12.99 -16.94
C TYR A 342 17.23 12.41 -17.64
N ILE A 343 18.20 13.25 -18.02
CA ILE A 343 19.44 12.78 -18.66
C ILE A 343 20.35 12.07 -17.64
N LEU A 344 20.32 12.51 -16.38
CA LEU A 344 21.07 11.87 -15.31
C LEU A 344 20.61 10.43 -15.08
N THR A 345 19.30 10.18 -15.00
CA THR A 345 18.77 8.81 -14.83
C THR A 345 19.18 7.88 -15.96
N LYS A 346 19.24 8.37 -17.21
CA LYS A 346 19.73 7.55 -18.33
C LYS A 346 21.21 7.22 -18.20
N ALA A 347 22.03 8.16 -17.77
CA ALA A 347 23.47 7.97 -17.63
C ALA A 347 23.91 7.17 -16.40
N LEU A 348 23.05 7.02 -15.38
CA LEU A 348 23.31 6.06 -14.29
C LEU A 348 23.46 4.61 -14.80
N ASN A 349 22.94 4.30 -15.99
CA ASN A 349 23.14 3.01 -16.68
C ASN A 349 24.33 3.02 -17.67
N LYS A 350 25.21 4.03 -17.61
CA LYS A 350 26.37 4.24 -18.49
C LYS A 350 27.67 4.32 -17.69
N THR A 351 27.81 3.49 -16.67
CA THR A 351 28.98 3.47 -15.79
C THR A 351 30.26 3.13 -16.54
N GLU A 352 30.17 2.42 -17.67
CA GLU A 352 31.28 2.16 -18.58
C GLU A 352 31.89 3.45 -19.16
N LEU A 353 31.04 4.45 -19.49
CA LEU A 353 31.52 5.73 -19.99
C LEU A 353 32.12 6.57 -18.86
N THR A 354 31.51 6.55 -17.66
CA THR A 354 32.09 7.23 -16.48
C THR A 354 33.46 6.65 -16.14
N ALA A 355 33.62 5.32 -16.20
CA ALA A 355 34.87 4.63 -15.99
C ALA A 355 35.92 5.02 -17.05
N ASP A 356 35.55 5.05 -18.33
CA ASP A 356 36.43 5.50 -19.41
C ASP A 356 36.89 6.97 -19.22
N LEU A 357 35.98 7.86 -18.83
CA LEU A 357 36.29 9.27 -18.58
C LEU A 357 37.21 9.47 -17.36
N LEU A 358 37.16 8.57 -16.38
CA LEU A 358 38.05 8.57 -15.21
C LEU A 358 39.36 7.81 -15.47
N GLY A 359 39.49 7.13 -16.63
CA GLY A 359 40.65 6.31 -16.96
C GLY A 359 40.74 5.03 -16.11
N THR A 360 39.60 4.49 -15.68
CA THR A 360 39.51 3.27 -14.88
C THR A 360 39.07 2.08 -15.73
N GLY A 361 39.18 0.88 -15.17
CA GLY A 361 38.67 -0.33 -15.82
C GLY A 361 37.15 -0.28 -16.03
N THR A 362 36.70 -0.77 -17.18
CA THR A 362 35.28 -0.83 -17.60
C THR A 362 34.67 -2.22 -17.43
N GLY A 363 35.44 -3.19 -16.90
CA GLY A 363 34.99 -4.54 -16.62
C GLY A 363 33.95 -4.58 -15.49
N TYR A 364 33.23 -5.70 -15.43
CA TYR A 364 32.18 -5.91 -14.43
C TYR A 364 32.75 -5.75 -13.00
N GLY A 365 32.19 -4.80 -12.24
CA GLY A 365 32.60 -4.50 -10.86
C GLY A 365 33.88 -3.68 -10.71
N GLU A 366 34.62 -3.37 -11.80
CA GLU A 366 35.87 -2.60 -11.71
C GLU A 366 35.63 -1.14 -11.34
N PHE A 367 34.57 -0.53 -11.87
CA PHE A 367 34.18 0.84 -11.52
C PHE A 367 33.76 0.94 -10.05
N THR A 368 32.92 0.01 -9.56
CA THR A 368 32.54 -0.05 -8.14
C THR A 368 33.78 -0.20 -7.25
N SER A 369 34.68 -1.13 -7.60
CA SER A 369 35.94 -1.32 -6.89
C SER A 369 36.84 -0.08 -6.92
N TYR A 370 36.79 0.73 -7.97
CA TYR A 370 37.49 2.01 -8.03
C TYR A 370 36.87 3.05 -7.09
N VAL A 371 35.54 3.15 -7.04
CA VAL A 371 34.82 4.08 -6.16
C VAL A 371 35.10 3.77 -4.69
N ASP A 372 35.19 2.49 -4.31
CA ASP A 372 35.39 2.05 -2.94
C ASP A 372 36.84 2.21 -2.42
N LYS A 373 37.80 2.57 -3.29
CA LYS A 373 39.19 2.80 -2.87
C LYS A 373 39.29 4.00 -1.93
N PRO A 374 40.00 3.91 -0.79
CA PRO A 374 40.20 5.04 0.13
C PRO A 374 40.91 6.25 -0.50
N THR A 375 41.65 6.04 -1.59
CA THR A 375 42.37 7.09 -2.33
C THR A 375 41.56 7.76 -3.42
N THR A 376 40.40 7.21 -3.77
CA THR A 376 39.50 7.79 -4.76
C THR A 376 38.79 9.00 -4.18
N LYS A 377 38.71 10.08 -4.97
CA LYS A 377 38.04 11.33 -4.58
C LYS A 377 36.56 11.26 -4.95
N PRO A 378 35.63 11.14 -3.99
CA PRO A 378 34.20 11.01 -4.30
C PRO A 378 33.67 12.20 -5.09
N GLU A 379 34.21 13.38 -4.88
CA GLU A 379 33.82 14.60 -5.58
C GLU A 379 34.21 14.60 -7.08
N THR A 380 35.31 13.94 -7.44
CA THR A 380 35.71 13.74 -8.85
C THR A 380 34.83 12.70 -9.52
N VAL A 381 34.51 11.60 -8.84
CA VAL A 381 33.57 10.58 -9.33
C VAL A 381 32.18 11.18 -9.54
N THR A 382 31.73 12.03 -8.62
CA THR A 382 30.45 12.73 -8.71
C THR A 382 30.43 13.66 -9.91
N LEU A 383 31.48 14.49 -10.10
CA LEU A 383 31.59 15.35 -11.28
C LEU A 383 31.62 14.55 -12.58
N ALA A 384 32.38 13.46 -12.64
CA ALA A 384 32.47 12.59 -13.81
C ALA A 384 31.10 12.01 -14.16
N THR A 385 30.34 11.54 -13.17
CA THR A 385 28.98 11.01 -13.37
C THR A 385 28.03 12.07 -13.93
N MET A 386 28.10 13.31 -13.43
CA MET A 386 27.31 14.42 -13.97
C MET A 386 27.72 14.75 -15.41
N ILE A 387 29.02 14.69 -15.73
CA ILE A 387 29.50 14.90 -17.10
C ILE A 387 29.02 13.77 -18.03
N THR A 388 29.07 12.51 -17.58
CA THR A 388 28.53 11.35 -18.31
C THR A 388 27.05 11.55 -18.67
N ALA A 389 26.26 12.19 -17.80
CA ALA A 389 24.86 12.53 -18.09
C ALA A 389 24.68 13.32 -19.38
N TYR A 390 25.56 14.28 -19.64
CA TYR A 390 25.52 15.06 -20.87
C TYR A 390 26.22 14.33 -22.03
N GLU A 391 27.40 13.73 -21.79
CA GLU A 391 28.18 13.04 -22.83
C GLU A 391 27.48 11.82 -23.42
N ALA A 392 26.67 11.11 -22.64
CA ALA A 392 25.87 9.98 -23.12
C ALA A 392 24.62 10.41 -23.91
N ASN A 393 24.22 11.68 -23.79
CA ASN A 393 23.00 12.23 -24.41
C ASN A 393 23.32 13.15 -25.60
N ILE A 394 24.60 13.36 -25.92
CA ILE A 394 25.04 14.04 -27.13
C ILE A 394 25.46 12.97 -28.14
N ASP A 395 24.72 12.88 -29.23
CA ASP A 395 25.00 11.98 -30.36
C ASP A 395 25.30 12.77 -31.65
N ARG A 396 25.70 12.05 -32.70
CA ARG A 396 26.08 12.61 -33.99
C ARG A 396 25.02 13.48 -34.69
N THR A 397 23.76 13.35 -34.31
CA THR A 397 22.63 14.12 -34.85
C THR A 397 22.19 15.25 -33.92
N SER A 398 22.79 15.38 -32.74
CA SER A 398 22.42 16.40 -31.74
C SER A 398 22.59 17.84 -32.23
N TRP A 399 23.37 18.08 -33.28
CA TRP A 399 23.44 19.39 -33.94
C TRP A 399 22.08 19.88 -34.48
N ARG A 400 21.14 18.97 -34.74
CA ARG A 400 19.78 19.29 -35.21
C ARG A 400 18.92 19.94 -34.14
N ASN A 401 19.14 19.58 -32.87
CA ASN A 401 18.30 19.99 -31.76
C ASN A 401 19.14 20.66 -30.67
N ARG A 402 19.04 21.99 -30.57
CA ARG A 402 19.79 22.78 -29.59
C ARG A 402 19.11 22.73 -28.22
N SER A 403 19.24 21.60 -27.52
CA SER A 403 18.67 21.43 -26.18
C SER A 403 19.32 22.40 -25.17
N SER A 404 18.56 22.81 -24.16
CA SER A 404 19.06 23.66 -23.06
C SER A 404 20.18 22.97 -22.28
N ASP A 405 20.09 21.65 -22.08
CA ASP A 405 21.09 20.85 -21.38
C ASP A 405 22.41 20.80 -22.14
N THR A 406 22.37 20.52 -23.45
CA THR A 406 23.57 20.50 -24.31
C THR A 406 24.25 21.87 -24.31
N ARG A 407 23.48 22.96 -24.40
CA ARG A 407 24.03 24.33 -24.35
C ARG A 407 24.68 24.64 -23.00
N TYR A 408 24.01 24.30 -21.91
CA TYR A 408 24.53 24.50 -20.55
C TYR A 408 25.86 23.77 -20.37
N TYR A 409 25.91 22.49 -20.78
CA TYR A 409 27.11 21.67 -20.67
C TYR A 409 28.28 22.20 -21.49
N LEU A 410 28.07 22.47 -22.79
CA LEU A 410 29.15 22.96 -23.66
C LEU A 410 29.67 24.33 -23.20
N THR A 411 28.78 25.21 -22.74
CA THR A 411 29.17 26.50 -22.14
C THR A 411 30.03 26.29 -20.90
N GLN A 412 29.65 25.34 -20.04
CA GLN A 412 30.40 25.04 -18.83
C GLN A 412 31.77 24.42 -19.14
N LEU A 413 31.87 23.55 -20.14
CA LEU A 413 33.16 23.03 -20.62
C LEU A 413 34.05 24.16 -21.14
N THR A 414 33.51 25.09 -21.93
CA THR A 414 34.26 26.25 -22.42
C THR A 414 34.77 27.12 -21.27
N ALA A 415 33.95 27.34 -20.24
CA ALA A 415 34.38 28.04 -19.02
C ALA A 415 35.49 27.28 -18.25
N TRP A 416 35.61 25.97 -18.42
CA TRP A 416 36.70 25.16 -17.88
C TRP A 416 37.93 25.04 -18.80
N GLY A 417 37.89 25.69 -19.97
CA GLY A 417 38.99 25.78 -20.92
C GLY A 417 38.85 24.89 -22.15
N TYR A 418 37.69 24.28 -22.40
CA TYR A 418 37.43 23.56 -23.65
C TYR A 418 37.29 24.54 -24.82
N VAL A 419 38.09 24.36 -25.85
CA VAL A 419 38.00 25.13 -27.10
C VAL A 419 37.67 24.17 -28.23
N ASP A 420 36.43 24.24 -28.72
CA ASP A 420 36.06 23.54 -29.93
C ASP A 420 36.68 24.27 -31.12
N ARG A 421 37.66 23.63 -31.77
CA ARG A 421 38.33 24.18 -32.96
C ARG A 421 37.56 23.92 -34.25
N THR A 422 36.42 23.22 -34.19
CA THR A 422 35.52 23.06 -35.32
C THR A 422 34.66 24.33 -35.46
N LYS A 423 35.03 25.21 -36.39
CA LYS A 423 34.48 26.57 -36.59
C LYS A 423 32.99 26.65 -37.02
N ARG A 424 32.11 25.69 -36.69
CA ARG A 424 30.71 25.71 -37.18
C ARG A 424 29.60 25.34 -36.20
N VAL A 425 29.86 25.21 -34.89
CA VAL A 425 28.78 25.02 -33.91
C VAL A 425 28.75 26.20 -32.94
N GLY A 426 28.18 27.32 -33.42
CA GLY A 426 27.85 28.52 -32.65
C GLY A 426 26.35 28.64 -32.46
#